data_AF-A0A8S3WRC9-F1
#
_entry.id   AF-A0A8S3WRC9-F1
#
_cell.length_a   1.000
_cell.length_b   1.000
_cell.length_c   1.000
_cell.angle_alpha   90.00
_cell.angle_beta   90.00
_cell.angle_gamma   90.00
#
_symmetry.space_group_name_H-M   'P 1'
#
loop_
_entity.id
_entity.type
_entity.pdbx_description
1 polymer ?
#
loop_
_entity_poly.entity_id
_entity_poly.type
_entity_poly.pdbx_seq_one_letter_code
_entity_poly.pdbx_strand_id
1 'polypeptide(L)'
;MMEPIDFFSTFMTADMIRNIVGHTNEEIVLRSSKYKEQTATISSTCEEELTALLGLLLLSAAKKDNHLTSLELFDPTFSGTRYISRLVQFGVSGNTIRRIVDKGIKNGGKFVTPRKHRKGRLKEEIDDLNLCAIRQKVHLFYTVQKGVPTQKKKVVRNSRKQPKGSL
;
A
#
# COMPACT_ATOMS: atom_id res chain seq x y z
N MET A 1 -11.02 -10.06 -25.09
CA MET A 1 -9.76 -10.15 -24.31
C MET A 1 -10.00 -9.38 -23.03
N MET A 2 -9.46 -9.85 -21.90
CA MET A 2 -9.59 -9.18 -20.61
C MET A 2 -8.44 -8.15 -20.50
N GLU A 3 -8.76 -6.91 -20.15
CA GLU A 3 -7.78 -5.85 -20.06
C GLU A 3 -6.96 -6.00 -18.76
N PRO A 4 -5.68 -5.58 -18.72
CA PRO A 4 -4.86 -5.66 -17.50
C PRO A 4 -5.50 -4.98 -16.27
N ILE A 5 -6.34 -3.97 -16.49
CA ILE A 5 -7.06 -3.27 -15.43
C ILE A 5 -8.12 -4.16 -14.76
N ASP A 6 -8.76 -5.06 -15.51
CA ASP A 6 -9.79 -5.96 -14.98
C ASP A 6 -9.19 -6.98 -13.99
N PHE A 7 -7.94 -7.40 -14.24
CA PHE A 7 -7.19 -8.26 -13.30
C PHE A 7 -6.88 -7.51 -12.01
N PHE A 8 -6.48 -6.25 -12.11
CA PHE A 8 -6.22 -5.42 -10.93
C PHE A 8 -7.50 -5.22 -10.11
N SER A 9 -8.63 -4.93 -10.75
CA SER A 9 -9.93 -4.78 -10.09
C SER A 9 -10.45 -6.05 -9.42
N THR A 10 -9.98 -7.23 -9.87
CA THR A 10 -10.29 -8.50 -9.19
C THR A 10 -9.55 -8.62 -7.85
N PHE A 11 -8.32 -8.10 -7.77
CA PHE A 11 -7.50 -8.14 -6.56
C PHE A 11 -7.79 -6.96 -5.61
N MET A 12 -8.00 -5.78 -6.17
CA MET A 12 -8.32 -4.55 -5.46
C MET A 12 -9.74 -4.13 -5.85
N THR A 13 -10.72 -4.60 -5.08
CA THR A 13 -12.13 -4.39 -5.39
C THR A 13 -12.57 -2.96 -5.10
N ALA A 14 -13.67 -2.52 -5.72
CA ALA A 14 -14.24 -1.20 -5.48
C ALA A 14 -14.65 -1.00 -4.01
N ASP A 15 -15.12 -2.05 -3.33
CA ASP A 15 -15.43 -1.98 -1.88
C ASP A 15 -14.17 -1.74 -1.04
N MET A 16 -13.05 -2.38 -1.39
CA MET A 16 -11.78 -2.15 -0.69
C MET A 16 -11.31 -0.70 -0.89
N ILE A 17 -11.38 -0.18 -2.11
CA ILE A 17 -11.05 1.22 -2.43
C ILE A 17 -11.93 2.18 -1.61
N ARG A 18 -13.25 1.97 -1.61
CA ARG A 18 -14.20 2.78 -0.81
C ARG A 18 -13.89 2.75 0.68
N ASN A 19 -13.59 1.57 1.24
CA ASN A 19 -13.26 1.44 2.65
C ASN A 19 -11.96 2.17 3.01
N ILE A 20 -10.94 2.10 2.15
CA ILE A 20 -9.70 2.83 2.35
C ILE A 20 -9.95 4.34 2.30
N VAL A 21 -10.69 4.83 1.30
CA VAL A 21 -11.05 6.25 1.17
C VAL A 21 -11.83 6.73 2.41
N GLY A 22 -12.83 5.97 2.86
CA GLY A 22 -13.63 6.29 4.04
C GLY A 22 -12.77 6.49 5.29
N HIS A 23 -11.98 5.48 5.66
CA HIS A 23 -11.11 5.57 6.84
C HIS A 23 -10.00 6.62 6.70
N THR A 24 -9.49 6.83 5.48
CA THR A 24 -8.50 7.89 5.22
C THR A 24 -9.11 9.27 5.45
N ASN A 25 -10.34 9.49 4.99
CA ASN A 25 -11.06 10.74 5.20
C ASN A 25 -11.41 10.99 6.66
N GLU A 26 -11.82 9.95 7.40
CA GLU A 26 -12.00 10.03 8.86
C GLU A 26 -10.71 10.50 9.55
N GLU A 27 -9.57 9.91 9.20
CA GLU A 27 -8.28 10.29 9.78
C GLU A 27 -7.84 11.71 9.35
N ILE A 28 -8.13 12.12 8.11
CA ILE A 28 -7.89 13.49 7.64
C ILE A 28 -8.68 14.49 8.48
N VAL A 29 -9.96 14.24 8.74
CA VAL A 29 -10.80 15.09 9.61
C VAL A 29 -10.25 15.16 11.03
N LEU A 30 -9.84 14.02 11.60
CA LEU A 30 -9.22 13.99 12.93
C LEU A 30 -7.91 14.77 12.99
N ARG A 31 -7.11 14.76 11.92
CA ARG A 31 -5.83 15.47 11.85
C ARG A 31 -5.97 16.94 11.47
N SER A 32 -6.93 17.31 10.65
CA SER A 32 -7.13 18.69 10.16
C SER A 32 -7.37 19.65 11.32
N SER A 33 -8.07 19.20 12.37
CA SER A 33 -8.29 19.93 13.63
C SER A 33 -7.00 20.40 14.34
N LYS A 34 -5.84 19.79 14.03
CA LYS A 34 -4.54 20.14 14.64
C LYS A 34 -3.79 21.22 13.88
N TYR A 35 -4.22 21.57 12.67
CA TYR A 35 -3.59 22.59 11.86
C TYR A 35 -4.32 23.91 12.06
N LYS A 36 -3.56 25.00 12.30
CA LYS A 36 -4.13 26.35 12.47
C LYS A 36 -4.87 26.85 11.22
N GLU A 37 -4.44 26.39 10.05
CA GLU A 37 -5.01 26.76 8.76
C GLU A 37 -5.38 25.51 7.97
N GLN A 38 -6.64 25.43 7.55
CA GLN A 38 -7.06 24.45 6.56
C GLN A 38 -6.56 24.93 5.20
N THR A 39 -5.51 24.30 4.70
CA THR A 39 -4.94 24.58 3.37
C THR A 39 -5.47 23.56 2.37
N ALA A 40 -5.44 23.88 1.07
CA ALA A 40 -5.83 22.95 0.00
C ALA A 40 -5.06 21.62 -0.03
N THR A 41 -3.98 21.50 0.76
CA THR A 41 -3.23 20.24 0.98
C THR A 41 -3.84 19.34 2.07
N ILE A 42 -4.90 19.78 2.73
CA ILE A 42 -5.61 19.08 3.81
C ILE A 42 -7.10 19.04 3.41
N SER A 43 -7.41 18.24 2.41
CA SER A 43 -8.78 17.97 1.95
C SER A 43 -9.08 16.48 2.02
N SER A 44 -10.37 16.14 2.02
CA SER A 44 -10.80 14.75 1.83
C SER A 44 -10.29 14.23 0.48
N THR A 45 -9.89 12.98 0.45
CA THR A 45 -9.51 12.24 -0.75
C THR A 45 -10.69 11.50 -1.37
N CYS A 46 -10.54 11.09 -2.62
CA CYS A 46 -11.53 10.32 -3.38
C CYS A 46 -10.93 9.04 -3.98
N GLU A 47 -11.78 8.22 -4.60
CA GLU A 47 -11.37 6.94 -5.19
C GLU A 47 -10.36 7.13 -6.33
N GLU A 48 -10.51 8.20 -7.12
CA GLU A 48 -9.62 8.55 -8.22
C GLU A 48 -8.22 8.90 -7.71
N GLU A 49 -8.12 9.69 -6.64
CA GLU A 49 -6.84 10.04 -6.02
C GLU A 49 -6.15 8.82 -5.42
N LEU A 50 -6.89 7.93 -4.74
CA LEU A 50 -6.34 6.67 -4.23
C LEU A 50 -5.86 5.77 -5.37
N THR A 51 -6.62 5.67 -6.45
CA THR A 51 -6.25 4.90 -7.64
C THR A 51 -5.05 5.51 -8.35
N ALA A 52 -4.94 6.84 -8.38
CA ALA A 52 -3.77 7.55 -8.88
C ALA A 52 -2.52 7.21 -8.08
N LEU A 53 -2.63 7.22 -6.74
CA LEU A 53 -1.56 6.86 -5.83
C LEU A 53 -1.12 5.40 -6.02
N LEU A 54 -2.05 4.46 -6.13
CA LEU A 54 -1.72 3.06 -6.42
C LEU A 54 -1.01 2.91 -7.78
N GLY A 55 -1.48 3.62 -8.80
CA GLY A 55 -0.81 3.68 -10.10
C GLY A 55 0.59 4.28 -10.03
N LEU A 56 0.80 5.30 -9.19
CA LEU A 56 2.10 5.91 -8.94
C LEU A 56 3.07 4.91 -8.29
N LEU A 57 2.60 4.17 -7.28
CA LEU A 57 3.39 3.14 -6.59
C LEU A 57 3.75 1.96 -7.52
N LEU A 58 2.80 1.55 -8.36
CA LEU A 58 3.05 0.50 -9.35
C LEU A 58 4.09 0.96 -10.38
N LEU A 59 4.00 2.21 -10.84
CA LEU A 59 4.94 2.81 -11.78
C LEU A 59 6.35 2.91 -11.17
N SER A 60 6.48 3.36 -9.92
CA SER A 60 7.79 3.46 -9.25
C SER A 60 8.42 2.09 -9.04
N ALA A 61 7.63 1.07 -8.71
CA ALA A 61 8.10 -0.31 -8.63
C ALA A 61 8.58 -0.83 -10.00
N ALA A 62 7.80 -0.60 -11.07
CA ALA A 62 8.16 -1.02 -12.42
C ALA A 62 9.45 -0.35 -12.92
N LYS A 63 9.69 0.90 -12.52
CA LYS A 63 10.92 1.64 -12.84
C LYS A 63 12.10 1.35 -11.92
N LYS A 64 11.88 0.65 -10.80
CA LYS A 64 12.86 0.46 -9.71
C LYS A 64 13.26 1.78 -9.02
N ASP A 65 12.38 2.77 -9.08
CA ASP A 65 12.54 4.11 -8.49
C ASP A 65 12.00 4.17 -7.06
N ASN A 66 11.58 3.04 -6.47
CA ASN A 66 10.96 2.95 -5.16
C ASN A 66 11.89 3.33 -3.98
N HIS A 67 13.19 3.48 -4.24
CA HIS A 67 14.19 3.94 -3.28
C HIS A 67 14.38 5.47 -3.32
N LEU A 68 13.91 6.14 -4.38
CA LEU A 68 14.01 7.58 -4.53
C LEU A 68 13.12 8.29 -3.52
N THR A 69 13.58 9.44 -3.07
CA THR A 69 12.77 10.34 -2.27
C THR A 69 11.64 10.92 -3.12
N SER A 70 10.57 11.37 -2.46
CA SER A 70 9.47 12.04 -3.17
C SER A 70 9.92 13.30 -3.92
N LEU A 71 10.99 13.97 -3.46
CA LEU A 71 11.56 15.10 -4.16
C LEU A 71 12.17 14.70 -5.50
N GLU A 72 12.99 13.66 -5.50
CA GLU A 72 13.62 13.15 -6.74
C GLU A 72 12.57 12.54 -7.69
N LEU A 73 11.55 11.87 -7.13
CA LEU A 73 10.49 11.24 -7.91
C LEU A 73 9.63 12.27 -8.65
N PHE A 74 9.34 13.40 -8.02
CA PHE A 74 8.54 14.48 -8.59
C PHE A 74 9.37 15.62 -9.21
N ASP A 75 10.69 15.49 -9.28
CA ASP A 75 11.55 16.43 -9.99
C ASP A 75 11.51 16.16 -11.50
N PRO A 76 10.98 17.09 -12.32
CA PRO A 76 10.93 16.93 -13.78
C PRO A 76 12.31 16.78 -14.42
N THR A 77 13.37 17.30 -13.79
CA THR A 77 14.73 17.22 -14.30
C THR A 77 15.37 15.86 -14.05
N PHE A 78 14.99 15.19 -12.96
CA PHE A 78 15.53 13.88 -12.58
C PHE A 78 14.69 12.71 -13.13
N SER A 79 13.39 12.73 -12.86
CA SER A 79 12.48 11.62 -13.17
C SER A 79 11.62 11.86 -14.42
N GLY A 80 11.74 13.03 -15.04
CA GLY A 80 10.86 13.49 -16.12
C GLY A 80 9.46 13.85 -15.60
N THR A 81 8.53 14.12 -16.51
CA THR A 81 7.16 14.52 -16.15
C THR A 81 6.24 13.35 -15.83
N ARG A 82 6.68 12.09 -15.96
CA ARG A 82 5.83 10.88 -15.91
C ARG A 82 5.01 10.75 -14.62
N TYR A 83 5.64 10.97 -13.47
CA TYR A 83 4.98 10.88 -12.16
C TYR A 83 4.01 12.04 -11.92
N ILE A 84 4.35 13.24 -12.40
CA ILE A 84 3.48 14.43 -12.37
C ILE A 84 2.27 14.22 -13.28
N SER A 85 2.49 13.80 -14.53
CA SER A 85 1.44 13.53 -15.50
C SER A 85 0.43 12.50 -15.00
N ARG A 86 0.88 11.49 -14.24
CA ARG A 86 -0.02 10.51 -13.64
C ARG A 86 -0.95 11.16 -12.62
N LEU A 87 -0.46 12.05 -11.76
CA LEU A 87 -1.32 12.76 -10.82
C LEU A 87 -2.30 13.70 -11.53
N VAL A 88 -1.84 14.40 -12.58
CA VAL A 88 -2.69 15.29 -13.40
C VAL A 88 -3.80 14.53 -14.12
N GLN A 89 -3.49 13.36 -14.68
CA GLN A 89 -4.46 12.51 -15.38
C GLN A 89 -5.64 12.10 -14.48
N PHE A 90 -5.42 12.02 -13.17
CA PHE A 90 -6.43 11.62 -12.19
C PHE A 90 -7.00 12.82 -11.42
N GLY A 91 -6.90 14.03 -11.99
CA GLY A 91 -7.60 15.22 -11.49
C GLY A 91 -6.81 16.08 -10.49
N VAL A 92 -5.58 15.71 -10.15
CA VAL A 92 -4.74 16.56 -9.28
C VAL A 92 -4.17 17.72 -10.10
N SER A 93 -4.54 18.96 -9.76
CA SER A 93 -4.08 20.12 -10.53
C SER A 93 -2.55 20.26 -10.52
N GLY A 94 -1.96 20.64 -11.66
CA GLY A 94 -0.51 20.88 -11.75
C GLY A 94 0.01 21.92 -10.76
N ASN A 95 -0.82 22.92 -10.44
CA ASN A 95 -0.52 23.93 -9.41
C ASN A 95 -0.49 23.34 -7.99
N THR A 96 -1.34 22.34 -7.71
CA THR A 96 -1.31 21.60 -6.45
C THR A 96 -0.01 20.79 -6.34
N ILE A 97 0.37 20.10 -7.41
CA ILE A 97 1.62 19.31 -7.45
C ILE A 97 2.83 20.22 -7.22
N ARG A 98 2.90 21.37 -7.90
CA ARG A 98 3.98 22.33 -7.72
C ARG A 98 4.08 22.82 -6.27
N ARG A 99 2.94 23.16 -5.65
CA ARG A 99 2.90 23.56 -4.22
C ARG A 99 3.36 22.44 -3.29
N ILE A 100 3.01 21.18 -3.57
CA ILE A 100 3.46 20.01 -2.80
C ILE A 100 4.97 19.85 -2.91
N VAL A 101 5.51 19.92 -4.13
CA VAL A 101 6.96 19.85 -4.39
C VAL A 101 7.69 20.99 -3.68
N ASP A 102 7.22 22.22 -3.81
CA ASP A 102 7.81 23.40 -3.15
C ASP A 102 7.79 23.27 -1.62
N LYS A 103 6.70 22.77 -1.03
CA LYS A 103 6.63 22.46 0.42
C LYS A 103 7.61 21.35 0.79
N GLY A 104 7.73 20.32 -0.05
CA GLY A 104 8.69 19.24 0.13
C GLY A 104 10.12 19.75 0.18
N ILE A 105 10.50 20.63 -0.76
CA ILE A 105 11.85 21.23 -0.84
C ILE A 105 12.13 22.04 0.43
N LYS A 106 11.18 22.89 0.83
CA LYS A 106 11.30 23.70 2.06
C LYS A 106 11.44 22.85 3.32
N ASN A 107 10.85 21.65 3.34
CA ASN A 107 10.95 20.69 4.44
C ASN A 107 12.13 19.71 4.30
N GLY A 108 12.99 19.87 3.30
CA GLY A 108 14.12 18.97 3.02
C GLY A 108 13.72 17.53 2.73
N GLY A 109 12.54 17.33 2.12
CA GLY A 109 11.99 16.01 1.81
C GLY A 109 11.50 15.23 3.04
N LYS A 110 11.58 15.81 4.25
CA LYS A 110 11.14 15.16 5.48
C LYS A 110 9.61 15.22 5.56
N PHE A 111 8.98 14.06 5.67
CA PHE A 111 7.55 13.96 5.98
C PHE A 111 7.32 14.36 7.44
N VAL A 112 7.22 15.67 7.69
CA VAL A 112 6.96 16.23 9.02
C VAL A 112 5.45 16.29 9.23
N THR A 113 4.91 15.30 9.94
CA THR A 113 3.57 15.45 10.54
C THR A 113 3.68 16.41 11.73
N PRO A 114 2.63 17.19 12.05
CA PRO A 114 2.57 17.94 13.30
C PRO A 114 2.78 16.96 14.44
N ARG A 115 3.97 17.01 15.02
CA ARG A 115 4.40 16.09 16.05
C ARG A 115 3.59 16.44 17.29
N LYS A 116 2.57 15.65 17.62
CA LYS A 116 2.13 15.56 19.01
C LYS A 116 3.37 15.18 19.81
N HIS A 117 3.71 15.95 20.84
CA HIS A 117 4.46 15.37 21.96
C HIS A 117 3.65 14.16 22.41
N ARG A 118 4.08 12.96 22.01
CA ARG A 118 3.61 11.74 22.67
C ARG A 118 4.08 11.93 24.11
N LYS A 119 3.17 12.28 25.03
CA LYS A 119 3.33 11.80 26.40
C LYS A 119 3.52 10.30 26.22
N GLY A 120 4.67 9.79 26.64
CA GLY A 120 5.03 8.39 26.45
C GLY A 120 3.82 7.55 26.81
N ARG A 121 3.40 6.66 25.90
CA ARG A 121 2.41 5.64 26.26
C ARG A 121 2.97 4.97 27.51
N LEU A 122 2.17 4.88 28.58
CA LEU A 122 2.56 4.11 29.76
C LEU A 122 3.09 2.76 29.24
N LYS A 123 4.35 2.47 29.54
CA LYS A 123 4.89 1.14 29.29
C LYS A 123 4.09 0.25 30.21
N GLU A 124 3.12 -0.48 29.67
CA GLU A 124 2.63 -1.66 30.37
C GLU A 124 3.85 -2.56 30.56
N GLU A 125 4.12 -2.92 31.81
CA GLU A 125 5.19 -3.82 32.15
C GLU A 125 4.81 -5.20 31.62
N ILE A 126 5.32 -5.53 30.43
CA ILE A 126 5.12 -6.84 29.82
C ILE A 126 5.97 -7.83 30.64
N ASP A 127 5.33 -8.52 31.56
CA ASP A 127 5.95 -9.59 32.34
C ASP A 127 6.28 -10.83 31.48
N ASP A 128 7.04 -11.76 32.04
CA ASP A 128 7.47 -12.98 31.35
C ASP A 128 6.28 -13.85 30.89
N LEU A 129 5.14 -13.77 31.60
CA LEU A 129 3.93 -14.49 31.23
C LEU A 129 3.33 -13.93 29.92
N ASN A 130 3.28 -12.61 29.79
CA ASN A 130 2.86 -11.93 28.57
C ASN A 130 3.80 -12.24 27.40
N LEU A 131 5.12 -12.27 27.64
CA LEU A 131 6.11 -12.69 26.63
C LEU A 131 5.89 -14.14 26.18
N CYS A 132 5.57 -15.04 27.10
CA CYS A 132 5.31 -16.45 26.78
C CYS A 132 4.04 -16.61 25.92
N ALA A 133 2.96 -15.90 26.27
CA ALA A 133 1.71 -15.91 25.49
C ALA A 133 1.90 -15.36 24.06
N ILE A 134 2.68 -14.27 23.91
CA ILE A 134 3.03 -13.71 22.60
C ILE A 134 3.83 -14.73 21.78
N ARG A 135 4.83 -15.38 22.37
CA ARG A 135 5.64 -16.41 21.69
C ARG A 135 4.80 -17.60 21.25
N GLN A 136 3.88 -18.09 22.09
CA GLN A 136 2.98 -19.18 21.73
C GLN A 136 2.07 -18.81 20.55
N LYS A 137 1.52 -17.59 20.56
CA LYS A 137 0.64 -17.10 19.50
C LYS A 137 1.36 -16.93 18.16
N VAL A 138 2.60 -16.41 18.20
CA VAL A 138 3.50 -16.36 17.04
C VAL A 138 3.82 -17.76 16.54
N HIS A 139 4.17 -18.69 17.44
CA HIS A 139 4.49 -20.06 17.07
C HIS A 139 3.31 -20.76 16.41
N LEU A 140 2.10 -20.62 16.96
CA LEU A 140 0.85 -21.14 16.38
C LEU A 140 0.61 -20.59 14.96
N PHE A 141 0.85 -19.30 14.73
CA PHE A 141 0.67 -18.70 13.41
C PHE A 141 1.63 -19.28 12.37
N TYR A 142 2.89 -19.52 12.74
CA TYR A 142 3.92 -20.04 11.83
C TYR A 142 3.95 -21.57 11.71
N THR A 143 3.40 -22.32 12.67
CA THR A 143 3.26 -23.77 12.56
C THR A 143 2.11 -24.17 11.65
N VAL A 144 1.03 -23.37 11.59
CA VAL A 144 -0.13 -23.65 10.72
C VAL A 144 0.19 -23.39 9.23
N GLN A 145 1.15 -22.50 8.90
CA GLN A 145 1.49 -22.17 7.51
C GLN A 145 2.43 -23.16 6.79
N LYS A 146 2.95 -24.20 7.45
CA LYS A 146 3.79 -25.22 6.78
C LYS A 146 2.99 -26.29 6.02
N GLY A 147 1.67 -26.18 5.97
CA GLY A 147 0.77 -27.13 5.30
C GLY A 147 0.16 -26.65 4.00
N VAL A 148 0.84 -25.83 3.18
CA VAL A 148 0.36 -25.58 1.80
C VAL A 148 0.79 -26.79 0.94
N PRO A 149 -0.13 -27.64 0.46
CA PRO A 149 0.24 -28.69 -0.47
C PRO A 149 0.62 -28.02 -1.79
N THR A 150 1.91 -28.08 -2.13
CA THR A 150 2.41 -27.68 -3.44
C THR A 150 1.68 -28.53 -4.49
N GLN A 151 0.81 -27.94 -5.30
CA GLN A 151 0.25 -28.63 -6.47
C GLN A 151 1.36 -28.88 -7.48
N LYS A 152 2.04 -30.02 -7.34
CA LYS A 152 2.97 -30.55 -8.34
C LYS A 152 2.17 -31.06 -9.54
N LYS A 153 2.41 -30.42 -10.69
CA LYS A 153 2.28 -30.93 -12.08
C LYS A 153 1.27 -32.07 -12.30
N LYS A 154 0.12 -31.76 -12.90
CA LYS A 154 -0.62 -32.74 -13.71
C LYS A 154 0.14 -32.99 -15.01
N VAL A 155 0.87 -34.10 -15.08
CA VAL A 155 1.31 -34.71 -16.34
C VAL A 155 0.73 -36.12 -16.41
N VAL A 156 -0.11 -36.29 -17.43
CA VAL A 156 -0.47 -37.53 -18.14
C VAL A 156 -1.45 -38.52 -17.49
N ARG A 157 -2.65 -38.47 -18.06
CA ARG A 157 -3.65 -39.52 -18.26
C ARG A 157 -3.02 -40.88 -18.63
N ASN A 158 -3.38 -41.96 -17.93
CA ASN A 158 -4.41 -42.94 -18.33
C ASN A 158 -4.19 -44.33 -17.69
N SER A 159 -5.27 -44.82 -17.06
CA SER A 159 -5.77 -46.21 -17.10
C SER A 159 -4.94 -47.34 -16.47
N ARG A 160 -5.30 -47.70 -15.22
CA ARG A 160 -5.26 -49.08 -14.71
C ARG A 160 -6.50 -49.85 -15.21
N LYS A 161 -6.31 -51.12 -15.60
CA LYS A 161 -7.19 -52.32 -15.46
C LYS A 161 -6.59 -53.42 -16.37
N GLN A 162 -6.43 -54.71 -16.08
CA GLN A 162 -6.69 -55.68 -15.00
C GLN A 162 -5.90 -57.00 -15.40
N PRO A 163 -5.96 -58.17 -14.72
CA PRO A 163 -4.82 -59.06 -14.47
C PRO A 163 -4.62 -60.17 -15.53
N LYS A 164 -3.46 -60.84 -15.52
CA LYS A 164 -3.25 -62.15 -16.16
C LYS A 164 -2.74 -63.15 -15.11
N GLY A 165 -3.41 -64.29 -15.06
CA GLY A 165 -3.13 -65.39 -14.13
C GLY A 165 -1.74 -66.01 -14.33
N SER A 166 -1.24 -66.57 -13.23
CA SER A 166 -0.08 -67.47 -13.19
C SER A 166 -0.48 -68.89 -13.60
N LEU A 167 0.47 -69.57 -14.25
CA LEU A 167 0.45 -71.01 -14.55
C LEU A 167 0.22 -71.87 -13.30
#